data_AF-A0A174SJZ2-F1
#
_entry.id   AF-A0A174SJZ2-F1
#
_cell.length_a   1.000
_cell.length_b   1.000
_cell.length_c   1.000
_cell.angle_alpha   90.00
_cell.angle_beta   90.00
_cell.angle_gamma   90.00
#
_symmetry.space_group_name_H-M   'P 1'
#
loop_
_entity.id
_entity.type
_entity.pdbx_description
1 polymer ?
#
loop_
_entity_poly.entity_id
_entity_poly.type
_entity_poly.pdbx_seq_one_letter_code
_entity_poly.pdbx_strand_id
1 'polypeptide(L)'
;MLFSSKNIPEIMKMTMGWNVDGIISISMPAKYYKQIGKQTGKPIVSIDMNEYDPAKIAGCFNVTSRDYEGGRHMMGYLLDQGIEKVVYLTNTKSGADYCWYLGASELYRERLGENAALEIHMLGRTYDERAMVYDEMRRLIGRRSALFFSTDFNAVEAIGYL
;
A
#
# COMPACT_ATOMS: atom_id res chain seq x y z
N MET A 1 12.44 -13.54 -18.95
CA MET A 1 11.73 -14.66 -18.29
C MET A 1 10.90 -14.06 -17.15
N LEU A 2 9.65 -14.50 -16.98
CA LEU A 2 8.77 -14.03 -15.90
C LEU A 2 8.42 -15.21 -15.00
N PHE A 3 8.51 -15.02 -13.69
CA PHE A 3 8.20 -16.03 -12.69
C PHE A 3 7.54 -15.37 -11.49
N SER A 4 6.51 -16.03 -10.96
CA SER A 4 5.80 -15.61 -9.77
C SER A 4 5.51 -16.82 -8.92
N SER A 5 5.83 -16.73 -7.63
CA SER A 5 5.49 -17.72 -6.62
C SER A 5 5.30 -17.00 -5.29
N LYS A 6 4.53 -17.60 -4.39
CA LYS A 6 4.46 -17.15 -2.98
C LYS A 6 5.54 -17.80 -2.12
N ASN A 7 6.24 -18.80 -2.64
CA ASN A 7 7.30 -19.53 -1.95
C ASN A 7 8.65 -18.84 -2.19
N ILE A 8 9.18 -18.19 -1.16
CA ILE A 8 10.46 -17.48 -1.24
C ILE A 8 11.63 -18.40 -1.63
N PRO A 9 11.86 -19.56 -0.96
CA PRO A 9 12.87 -20.51 -1.42
C PRO A 9 12.80 -20.86 -2.91
N GLU A 10 11.59 -21.02 -3.45
CA GLU A 10 11.39 -21.30 -4.87
C GLU A 10 11.79 -20.11 -5.75
N ILE A 11 11.37 -18.90 -5.38
CA ILE A 11 11.78 -17.66 -6.06
C ILE A 11 13.31 -17.54 -6.09
N MET A 12 13.97 -17.78 -4.95
CA MET A 12 15.42 -17.72 -4.85
C MET A 12 16.07 -18.75 -5.78
N LYS A 13 15.60 -20.01 -5.72
CA LYS A 13 16.12 -21.10 -6.55
C LYS A 13 15.99 -20.79 -8.05
N MET A 14 14.81 -20.32 -8.48
CA MET A 14 14.54 -19.99 -9.87
C MET A 14 15.42 -18.83 -10.33
N THR A 15 15.47 -17.75 -9.54
CA THR A 15 16.24 -16.55 -9.91
C THR A 15 17.74 -16.82 -10.01
N MET A 16 18.29 -17.67 -9.14
CA MET A 16 19.70 -18.09 -9.22
C MET A 16 20.02 -18.92 -10.46
N GLY A 17 19.06 -19.68 -10.99
CA GLY A 17 19.24 -20.49 -12.19
C GLY A 17 19.13 -19.72 -13.50
N TRP A 18 18.73 -18.44 -13.46
CA TRP A 18 18.50 -17.65 -14.67
C TRP A 18 19.79 -17.12 -15.26
N ASN A 19 20.02 -17.39 -16.54
CA ASN A 19 21.07 -16.74 -17.32
C ASN A 19 20.58 -15.42 -17.93
N VAL A 20 20.43 -14.40 -17.08
CA VAL A 20 20.02 -13.04 -17.44
C VAL A 20 21.06 -12.00 -17.01
N ASP A 21 21.09 -10.83 -17.65
CA ASP A 21 22.02 -9.74 -17.30
C ASP A 21 21.50 -8.84 -16.18
N GLY A 22 20.21 -8.92 -15.85
CA GLY A 22 19.59 -8.11 -14.81
C GLY A 22 18.25 -8.66 -14.36
N ILE A 23 17.78 -8.16 -13.21
CA ILE A 23 16.56 -8.64 -12.54
C ILE A 23 15.65 -7.46 -12.26
N ILE A 24 14.35 -7.64 -12.52
CA ILE A 24 13.31 -6.72 -12.07
C ILE A 24 12.45 -7.47 -11.05
N SER A 25 12.36 -6.96 -9.83
CA SER A 25 11.43 -7.45 -8.82
C SER A 25 10.20 -6.56 -8.75
N ILE A 26 9.01 -7.14 -8.54
CA ILE A 26 7.77 -6.37 -8.39
C ILE A 26 7.20 -6.67 -7.00
N SER A 27 6.89 -5.62 -6.22
CA SER A 27 6.28 -5.74 -4.89
C SER A 27 6.98 -6.69 -3.93
N MET A 28 8.29 -6.83 -4.10
CA MET A 28 9.11 -7.69 -3.27
C MET A 28 9.56 -6.94 -2.02
N PRO A 29 9.53 -7.55 -0.82
CA PRO A 29 10.13 -6.95 0.36
C PRO A 29 11.63 -6.68 0.17
N ALA A 30 12.12 -5.54 0.68
CA ALA A 30 13.51 -5.10 0.53
C ALA A 30 14.54 -6.18 0.93
N LYS A 31 14.24 -6.97 1.97
CA LYS A 31 15.12 -8.05 2.43
C LYS A 31 15.42 -9.10 1.35
N TYR A 32 14.42 -9.47 0.55
CA TYR A 32 14.57 -10.48 -0.49
C TYR A 32 15.20 -9.89 -1.75
N TYR A 33 14.86 -8.65 -2.10
CA TYR A 33 15.56 -7.88 -3.13
C TYR A 33 17.08 -7.87 -2.88
N LYS A 34 17.50 -7.50 -1.65
CA LYS A 34 18.91 -7.43 -1.26
C LYS A 34 19.57 -8.81 -1.30
N GLN A 35 18.86 -9.86 -0.85
CA GLN A 35 19.34 -11.22 -0.89
C GLN A 35 19.58 -11.72 -2.32
N ILE A 36 18.63 -11.49 -3.23
CA ILE A 36 18.75 -11.85 -4.65
C ILE A 36 19.92 -11.13 -5.30
N GLY A 37 20.03 -9.82 -5.12
CA GLY A 37 21.14 -9.03 -5.67
C GLY A 37 22.49 -9.55 -5.18
N LYS A 38 22.62 -9.81 -3.87
CA LYS A 38 23.86 -10.35 -3.28
C LYS A 38 24.22 -11.74 -3.81
N GLN A 39 23.24 -12.64 -3.93
CA GLN A 39 23.51 -14.03 -4.31
C GLN A 39 23.74 -14.22 -5.81
N THR A 40 23.05 -13.43 -6.64
CA THR A 40 23.20 -13.51 -8.10
C THR A 40 24.37 -12.68 -8.62
N GLY A 41 24.79 -11.64 -7.89
CA GLY A 41 25.76 -10.67 -8.36
C GLY A 41 25.26 -9.80 -9.53
N LYS A 42 23.96 -9.88 -9.84
CA LYS A 42 23.36 -9.20 -10.99
C LYS A 42 22.77 -7.85 -10.59
N PRO A 43 22.80 -6.84 -11.47
CA PRO A 43 21.99 -5.65 -11.32
C PRO A 43 20.53 -6.02 -11.09
N ILE A 44 19.91 -5.37 -10.11
CA ILE A 44 18.51 -5.57 -9.76
C ILE A 44 17.85 -4.21 -9.54
N VAL A 45 16.61 -4.08 -10.01
CA VAL A 45 15.73 -2.92 -9.78
C VAL A 45 14.38 -3.42 -9.30
N SER A 46 13.76 -2.72 -8.37
CA SER A 46 12.41 -3.00 -7.91
C SER A 46 11.41 -2.05 -8.53
N ILE A 47 10.21 -2.55 -8.80
CA ILE A 47 9.01 -1.76 -9.05
C ILE A 47 8.08 -1.96 -7.85
N ASP A 48 7.59 -0.85 -7.28
CA ASP A 48 6.67 -0.83 -6.15
C ASP A 48 7.09 -1.74 -4.99
N MET A 49 8.33 -1.60 -4.53
CA MET A 49 8.88 -2.40 -3.42
C MET A 49 7.90 -2.47 -2.23
N ASN A 50 7.69 -3.67 -1.68
CA ASN A 50 6.83 -3.83 -0.51
C ASN A 50 7.57 -3.47 0.79
N GLU A 51 8.04 -2.23 0.86
CA GLU A 51 8.73 -1.62 1.99
C GLU A 51 8.67 -0.11 1.84
N TYR A 52 8.43 0.62 2.94
CA TYR A 52 8.36 2.08 2.95
C TYR A 52 9.42 2.71 3.87
N ASP A 53 10.02 1.93 4.76
CA ASP A 53 11.03 2.42 5.70
C ASP A 53 12.32 2.83 4.95
N PRO A 54 12.71 4.12 4.98
CA PRO A 54 13.90 4.63 4.32
C PRO A 54 15.18 3.86 4.69
N ALA A 55 15.31 3.43 5.94
CA ALA A 55 16.48 2.69 6.41
C ALA A 55 16.57 1.30 5.77
N LYS A 56 15.42 0.65 5.53
CA LYS A 56 15.38 -0.69 4.93
C LYS A 56 15.53 -0.65 3.41
N ILE A 57 15.04 0.39 2.75
CA ILE A 57 15.19 0.58 1.30
C ILE A 57 16.54 1.21 0.91
N ALA A 58 17.33 1.68 1.87
CA ALA A 58 18.67 2.21 1.61
C ALA A 58 19.51 1.23 0.77
N GLY A 59 20.04 1.73 -0.35
CA GLY A 59 20.81 0.95 -1.32
C GLY A 59 19.98 0.11 -2.31
N CYS A 60 18.65 0.20 -2.28
CA CYS A 60 17.79 -0.38 -3.30
C CYS A 60 17.51 0.62 -4.41
N PHE A 61 17.48 0.15 -5.66
CA PHE A 61 16.93 0.91 -6.79
C PHE A 61 15.45 0.56 -6.89
N ASN A 62 14.56 1.51 -6.55
CA ASN A 62 13.12 1.31 -6.57
C ASN A 62 12.45 2.36 -7.45
N VAL A 63 11.66 1.90 -8.41
CA VAL A 63 10.75 2.73 -9.21
C VAL A 63 9.38 2.65 -8.55
N THR A 64 8.88 3.77 -8.06
CA THR A 64 7.62 3.85 -7.31
C THR A 64 7.00 5.23 -7.47
N SER A 65 5.72 5.35 -7.14
CA SER A 65 5.05 6.64 -7.04
C SER A 65 5.46 7.39 -5.77
N ARG A 66 5.16 8.69 -5.71
CA ARG A 66 5.28 9.49 -4.47
C ARG A 66 4.07 9.23 -3.57
N ASP A 67 3.92 7.99 -3.11
CA ASP A 67 2.73 7.49 -2.40
C ASP A 67 2.37 8.32 -1.16
N TYR A 68 3.39 8.76 -0.40
CA TYR A 68 3.22 9.63 0.76
C TYR A 68 2.54 10.96 0.39
N GLU A 69 3.08 11.65 -0.62
CA GLU A 69 2.52 12.91 -1.11
C GLU A 69 1.15 12.70 -1.75
N GLY A 70 0.95 11.56 -2.42
CA GLY A 70 -0.37 11.15 -2.93
C GLY A 70 -1.41 11.06 -1.80
N GLY A 71 -1.05 10.43 -0.69
CA GLY A 71 -1.89 10.34 0.51
C GLY A 71 -2.23 11.72 1.09
N ARG A 72 -1.23 12.62 1.19
CA ARG A 72 -1.45 14.01 1.61
C ARG A 72 -2.41 14.73 0.65
N HIS A 73 -2.17 14.68 -0.66
CA HIS A 73 -3.02 15.38 -1.64
C HIS A 73 -4.48 14.93 -1.59
N MET A 74 -4.73 13.63 -1.54
CA MET A 74 -6.10 13.09 -1.48
C MET A 74 -6.80 13.48 -0.17
N MET A 75 -6.10 13.38 0.96
CA MET A 75 -6.67 13.83 2.23
C MET A 75 -6.98 15.33 2.21
N GLY A 76 -6.08 16.15 1.68
CA GLY A 76 -6.27 17.59 1.57
C GLY A 76 -7.52 17.92 0.76
N TYR A 77 -7.66 17.29 -0.41
CA TYR A 77 -8.84 17.44 -1.25
C TYR A 77 -10.14 17.10 -0.49
N LEU A 78 -10.19 15.96 0.22
CA LEU A 78 -11.39 15.57 0.99
C LEU A 78 -11.73 16.59 2.07
N LEU A 79 -10.75 17.05 2.83
CA LEU A 79 -10.95 18.04 3.89
C LEU A 79 -11.38 19.40 3.31
N ASP A 80 -10.86 19.80 2.16
CA ASP A 80 -11.22 21.03 1.47
C ASP A 80 -12.67 21.00 0.92
N GLN A 81 -13.20 19.81 0.62
CA GLN A 81 -14.63 19.62 0.34
C GLN A 81 -15.50 19.64 1.61
N GLY A 82 -14.90 19.87 2.78
CA GLY A 82 -15.56 19.90 4.07
C GLY A 82 -16.01 18.51 4.54
N ILE A 83 -15.29 17.46 4.18
CA ILE A 83 -15.42 16.16 4.83
C ILE A 83 -14.83 16.27 6.24
N GLU A 84 -15.59 15.85 7.25
CA GLU A 84 -15.23 15.96 8.67
C GLU A 84 -14.66 14.65 9.23
N LYS A 85 -15.04 13.51 8.64
CA LYS A 85 -14.59 12.19 9.08
C LYS A 85 -14.16 11.34 7.88
N VAL A 86 -12.91 10.89 7.90
CA VAL A 86 -12.39 9.95 6.91
C VAL A 86 -12.08 8.61 7.60
N VAL A 87 -12.36 7.51 6.90
CA VAL A 87 -11.90 6.17 7.28
C VAL A 87 -11.05 5.59 6.15
N TYR A 88 -9.81 5.23 6.48
CA TYR A 88 -8.87 4.62 5.54
C TYR A 88 -9.05 3.10 5.52
N LEU A 89 -9.15 2.50 4.34
CA LEU A 89 -9.44 1.08 4.13
C LEU A 89 -8.32 0.46 3.28
N THR A 90 -7.64 -0.56 3.81
CA THR A 90 -6.44 -1.13 3.18
C THR A 90 -6.37 -2.65 3.23
N ASN A 91 -5.71 -3.26 2.24
CA ASN A 91 -5.43 -4.69 2.24
C ASN A 91 -4.21 -5.05 3.11
N THR A 92 -3.33 -4.08 3.36
CA THR A 92 -2.07 -4.31 4.08
C THR A 92 -1.54 -3.05 4.77
N LYS A 93 -0.71 -3.26 5.81
CA LYS A 93 0.05 -2.20 6.49
C LYS A 93 1.53 -2.26 6.11
N SER A 94 1.79 -2.37 4.82
CA SER A 94 3.15 -2.40 4.24
C SER A 94 3.16 -1.77 2.85
N GLY A 95 4.36 -1.47 2.34
CA GLY A 95 4.55 -0.95 0.98
C GLY A 95 3.77 0.35 0.71
N ALA A 96 3.32 0.49 -0.54
CA ALA A 96 2.58 1.65 -1.01
C ALA A 96 1.32 1.91 -0.16
N ASP A 97 0.45 0.91 0.05
CA ASP A 97 -0.80 1.04 0.81
C ASP A 97 -0.63 1.73 2.17
N TYR A 98 0.47 1.44 2.88
CA TYR A 98 0.73 2.08 4.16
C TYR A 98 1.40 3.45 4.02
N CYS A 99 2.21 3.66 2.99
CA CYS A 99 2.79 4.96 2.67
C CYS A 99 1.70 6.01 2.38
N TRP A 100 0.67 5.63 1.62
CA TRP A 100 -0.53 6.45 1.39
C TRP A 100 -1.23 6.82 2.71
N TYR A 101 -1.43 5.84 3.61
CA TYR A 101 -2.00 6.08 4.93
C TYR A 101 -1.16 7.05 5.77
N LEU A 102 0.17 6.90 5.77
CA LEU A 102 1.06 7.77 6.56
C LEU A 102 0.93 9.23 6.14
N GLY A 103 0.98 9.49 4.83
CA GLY A 103 0.79 10.85 4.31
C GLY A 103 -0.60 11.41 4.62
N ALA A 104 -1.65 10.62 4.40
CA ALA A 104 -3.02 11.02 4.72
C ALA A 104 -3.21 11.30 6.22
N SER A 105 -2.65 10.46 7.09
CA SER A 105 -2.76 10.57 8.55
C SER A 105 -2.00 11.77 9.11
N GLU A 106 -0.83 12.10 8.53
CA GLU A 106 -0.11 13.32 8.89
C GLU A 106 -0.94 14.56 8.57
N LEU A 107 -1.41 14.69 7.32
CA LEU A 107 -2.21 15.87 6.94
C LEU A 107 -3.53 15.95 7.72
N TYR A 108 -4.17 14.81 8.00
CA TYR A 108 -5.38 14.77 8.82
C TYR A 108 -5.15 15.37 10.22
N ARG A 109 -4.02 15.03 10.86
CA ARG A 109 -3.60 15.64 12.14
C ARG A 109 -3.27 17.11 12.03
N GLU A 110 -2.54 17.52 11.00
CA GLU A 110 -2.19 18.92 10.77
C GLU A 110 -3.44 19.80 10.64
N ARG A 111 -4.50 19.30 10.00
CA ARG A 111 -5.73 20.06 9.71
C ARG A 111 -6.76 20.01 10.83
N LEU A 112 -6.87 18.89 11.55
CA LEU A 112 -7.90 18.68 12.57
C LEU A 112 -7.37 18.69 14.02
N GLY A 113 -6.06 18.88 14.20
CA GLY A 113 -5.38 18.94 15.48
C GLY A 113 -4.59 17.67 15.82
N GLU A 114 -3.57 17.79 16.66
CA GLU A 114 -2.61 16.71 16.96
C GLU A 114 -3.25 15.44 17.54
N ASN A 115 -4.39 15.58 18.23
CA ASN A 115 -5.15 14.48 18.81
C ASN A 115 -6.08 13.77 17.80
N ALA A 116 -6.24 14.31 16.59
CA ALA A 116 -7.03 13.68 15.55
C ALA A 116 -6.33 12.39 15.08
N ALA A 117 -7.06 11.28 15.06
CA ALA A 117 -6.54 10.02 14.54
C ALA A 117 -7.33 9.63 13.29
N LEU A 118 -6.63 9.46 12.17
CA LEU A 118 -7.22 8.87 10.97
C LEU A 118 -7.52 7.40 11.29
N GLU A 119 -8.80 7.04 11.21
CA GLU A 119 -9.24 5.68 11.44
C GLU A 119 -8.78 4.79 10.27
N ILE A 120 -8.30 3.59 10.58
CA ILE A 120 -7.79 2.62 9.59
C ILE A 120 -8.40 1.24 9.83
N HIS A 121 -8.94 0.65 8.77
CA HIS A 121 -9.48 -0.71 8.74
C HIS A 121 -8.74 -1.57 7.73
N MET A 122 -8.49 -2.82 8.13
CA MET A 122 -7.93 -3.85 7.24
C MET A 122 -9.07 -4.58 6.54
N LEU A 123 -9.01 -4.64 5.22
CA LEU A 123 -9.91 -5.40 4.40
C LEU A 123 -9.45 -6.85 4.31
N GLY A 124 -10.42 -7.77 4.42
CA GLY A 124 -10.16 -9.19 4.30
C GLY A 124 -9.80 -9.63 2.89
N ARG A 125 -9.33 -10.88 2.79
CA ARG A 125 -8.93 -11.49 1.51
C ARG A 125 -10.13 -12.02 0.75
N THR A 126 -11.18 -12.43 1.45
CA THR A 126 -12.42 -12.89 0.83
C THR A 126 -13.42 -11.75 0.71
N TYR A 127 -14.40 -11.91 -0.18
CA TYR A 127 -15.49 -10.96 -0.30
C TYR A 127 -16.27 -10.83 1.01
N ASP A 128 -16.62 -11.95 1.65
CA ASP A 128 -17.40 -11.94 2.90
C ASP A 128 -16.69 -11.18 4.02
N GLU A 129 -15.38 -11.35 4.17
CA GLU A 129 -14.60 -10.59 5.15
C GLU A 129 -14.59 -9.08 4.84
N ARG A 130 -14.57 -8.68 3.56
CA ARG A 130 -14.67 -7.27 3.17
C ARG A 130 -16.06 -6.71 3.36
N ALA A 131 -17.10 -7.48 3.02
CA ALA A 131 -18.50 -7.11 3.19
C ALA A 131 -18.83 -6.79 4.66
N MET A 132 -18.28 -7.56 5.61
CA MET A 132 -18.41 -7.24 7.05
C MET A 132 -17.87 -5.85 7.40
N VAL A 133 -16.69 -5.48 6.88
CA VAL A 133 -16.12 -4.15 7.10
C VAL A 133 -16.98 -3.08 6.41
N TYR A 134 -17.50 -3.33 5.21
CA TYR A 134 -18.39 -2.40 4.52
C TYR A 134 -19.71 -2.19 5.29
N ASP A 135 -20.27 -3.24 5.89
CA ASP A 135 -21.45 -3.10 6.74
C ASP A 135 -21.19 -2.21 7.96
N GLU A 136 -20.01 -2.30 8.57
CA GLU A 136 -19.61 -1.36 9.62
C GLU A 136 -19.54 0.08 9.10
N MET A 137 -19.12 0.28 7.85
CA MET A 137 -19.03 1.61 7.23
C MET A 137 -20.40 2.24 6.94
N ARG A 138 -21.51 1.48 6.96
CA ARG A 138 -22.87 2.04 6.83
C ARG A 138 -23.18 3.09 7.90
N ARG A 139 -22.49 3.06 9.05
CA ARG A 139 -22.58 4.09 10.11
C ARG A 139 -22.20 5.50 9.64
N LEU A 140 -21.54 5.63 8.48
CA LEU A 140 -21.09 6.88 7.89
C LEU A 140 -22.09 7.46 6.88
N ILE A 141 -23.10 6.69 6.45
CA ILE A 141 -24.11 7.14 5.48
C ILE A 141 -24.86 8.37 6.05
N GLY A 142 -25.04 9.38 5.19
CA GLY A 142 -25.72 10.64 5.55
C GLY A 142 -24.87 11.60 6.39
N ARG A 143 -23.60 11.28 6.69
CA ARG A 143 -22.67 12.16 7.40
C ARG A 143 -21.71 12.83 6.42
N ARG A 144 -21.08 13.93 6.84
CA ARG A 144 -19.96 14.59 6.13
C ARG A 144 -18.70 13.74 6.25
N SER A 145 -18.69 12.60 5.57
CA SER A 145 -17.68 11.57 5.74
C SER A 145 -17.29 10.93 4.42
N ALA A 146 -16.08 10.37 4.36
CA ALA A 146 -15.57 9.69 3.18
C ALA A 146 -14.86 8.39 3.55
N LEU A 147 -14.92 7.43 2.64
CA LEU A 147 -14.11 6.22 2.65
C LEU A 147 -12.91 6.43 1.72
N PHE A 148 -11.70 6.24 2.26
CA PHE A 148 -10.46 6.34 1.51
C PHE A 148 -9.88 4.94 1.37
N PHE A 149 -10.03 4.35 0.18
CA PHE A 149 -9.50 3.03 -0.14
C PHE A 149 -8.07 3.11 -0.66
N SER A 150 -7.22 2.16 -0.28
CA SER A 150 -5.86 2.01 -0.83
C SER A 150 -5.83 1.46 -2.26
N THR A 151 -6.94 0.88 -2.75
CA THR A 151 -7.04 0.33 -4.11
C THR A 151 -8.39 0.65 -4.75
N ASP A 152 -8.36 0.90 -6.05
CA ASP A 152 -9.58 1.12 -6.86
C ASP A 152 -10.48 -0.10 -6.89
N PHE A 153 -9.92 -1.31 -6.84
CA PHE A 153 -10.69 -2.55 -6.79
C PHE A 153 -11.66 -2.58 -5.60
N ASN A 154 -11.17 -2.27 -4.40
CA ASN A 154 -12.00 -2.23 -3.20
C ASN A 154 -12.99 -1.06 -3.24
N ALA A 155 -12.59 0.09 -3.80
CA ALA A 155 -13.48 1.23 -3.94
C ALA A 155 -14.68 0.90 -4.85
N VAL A 156 -14.42 0.29 -6.00
CA VAL A 156 -15.47 -0.15 -6.95
C VAL A 156 -16.37 -1.21 -6.32
N GLU A 157 -15.80 -2.18 -5.62
CA GLU A 157 -16.58 -3.19 -4.90
C GLU A 157 -17.49 -2.56 -3.85
N ALA A 158 -16.97 -1.62 -3.05
CA ALA A 158 -17.75 -0.92 -2.04
C ALA A 158 -18.86 -0.04 -2.64
N ILE A 159 -18.63 0.61 -3.79
CA ILE A 159 -19.67 1.36 -4.52
C ILE A 159 -20.83 0.45 -4.94
N GLY A 160 -20.55 -0.79 -5.32
CA GLY A 160 -21.59 -1.77 -5.66
C GLY A 160 -22.33 -2.32 -4.43
N TYR A 161 -21.74 -2.21 -3.24
CA TYR A 161 -22.23 -2.82 -2.00
C TYR A 161 -23.03 -1.84 -1.11
N LEU A 162 -22.56 -0.60 -1.00
CA LEU A 162 -23.08 0.43 -0.09
C LEU A 162 -24.26 1.20 -0.69
#